data_AF-A0A640YBE4-F1
#
_entry.id   AF-A0A640YBE4-F1
#
_cell.length_a   1.000
_cell.length_b   1.000
_cell.length_c   1.000
_cell.angle_alpha   90.00
_cell.angle_beta   90.00
_cell.angle_gamma   90.00
#
_symmetry.space_group_name_H-M   'P 1'
#
loop_
_entity.id
_entity.type
_entity.pdbx_description
1 polymer ?
#
loop_
_entity_poly.entity_id
_entity_poly.type
_entity_poly.pdbx_seq_one_letter_code
_entity_poly.pdbx_strand_id
1 'polypeptide(L)'
;MDGSKGRLVGVAAALAAVTMLAGLTAAATAGVGQKCPGTFRVLHDDRIDNMPVPAGNYAITVKRMSCPSASDYFRQFLAAAQNGLPKGWKLFRGRMKFKNRKQNVAFRIKRVGGGGGGGAMTGRCPGTFQVLHDDRIDNLPVPAGRYRIKVKRMACQSAAGYFKQFLAADTVAKGWKLIKPKRKFKNRKGNFAFRIKQVG
;
A
#
# COMPACT_ATOMS: atom_id res chain seq x y z
N MET A 1 80.85 9.88 37.01
CA MET A 1 81.83 8.85 36.62
C MET A 1 81.05 7.55 36.61
N ASP A 2 80.57 7.00 35.48
CA ASP A 2 80.80 7.23 34.04
C ASP A 2 79.47 6.96 33.27
N GLY A 3 79.27 7.27 31.98
CA GLY A 3 80.15 7.89 31.00
C GLY A 3 80.24 7.09 29.68
N SER A 4 79.46 7.48 28.64
CA SER A 4 79.53 6.98 27.24
C SER A 4 79.06 5.53 26.95
N LYS A 5 78.74 5.03 25.73
CA LYS A 5 78.27 5.47 24.37
C LYS A 5 77.88 4.15 23.64
N GLY A 6 76.99 4.02 22.65
CA GLY A 6 76.08 4.94 21.93
C GLY A 6 76.03 4.61 20.41
N ARG A 7 74.89 4.83 19.71
CA ARG A 7 74.58 4.60 18.24
C ARG A 7 74.07 3.18 17.88
N LEU A 8 73.24 2.92 16.85
CA LEU A 8 72.52 3.72 15.81
C LEU A 8 71.43 2.83 15.11
N VAL A 9 70.47 3.44 14.37
CA VAL A 9 69.48 2.81 13.42
C VAL A 9 68.41 1.88 14.07
N GLY A 10 67.13 1.86 13.67
CA GLY A 10 66.34 2.76 12.81
C GLY A 10 65.08 2.10 12.22
N VAL A 11 64.00 2.90 12.06
CA VAL A 11 62.86 2.72 11.13
C VAL A 11 61.76 1.67 11.44
N ALA A 12 60.56 2.21 11.75
CA ALA A 12 59.20 1.68 11.47
C ALA A 12 58.75 0.37 12.18
N ALA A 13 57.45 0.03 12.25
CA ALA A 13 56.28 0.60 11.57
C ALA A 13 54.97 0.55 12.38
N ALA A 14 54.04 1.44 11.96
CA ALA A 14 52.58 1.30 12.04
C ALA A 14 51.90 1.08 13.41
N LEU A 15 51.30 2.16 13.91
CA LEU A 15 50.10 2.07 14.74
C LEU A 15 49.03 1.20 14.05
N ALA A 16 48.55 0.16 14.72
CA ALA A 16 47.33 -0.52 14.32
C ALA A 16 46.13 0.40 14.60
N ALA A 17 45.75 1.19 13.60
CA ALA A 17 44.60 2.07 13.67
C ALA A 17 43.33 1.24 13.89
N VAL A 18 42.71 1.36 15.06
CA VAL A 18 41.40 0.78 15.35
C VAL A 18 40.39 1.47 14.45
N THR A 19 40.03 0.79 13.36
CA THR A 19 39.03 1.26 12.40
C THR A 19 37.66 1.25 13.07
N MET A 20 37.26 2.41 13.61
CA MET A 20 35.89 2.64 14.02
C MET A 20 34.98 2.37 12.81
N LEU A 21 34.17 1.31 12.87
CA LEU A 21 33.02 1.17 11.98
C LEU A 21 32.04 2.28 12.35
N ALA A 22 32.19 3.43 11.69
CA ALA A 22 31.21 4.49 11.69
C ALA A 22 29.92 3.94 11.08
N GLY A 23 29.01 3.48 11.94
CA GLY A 23 27.70 3.00 11.52
C GLY A 23 26.99 4.12 10.76
N LEU A 24 26.72 3.92 9.47
CA LEU A 24 25.96 4.87 8.67
C LEU A 24 24.49 4.88 9.11
N THR A 25 24.22 5.52 10.24
CA THR A 25 22.88 6.01 10.57
C THR A 25 22.54 7.12 9.58
N ALA A 26 21.99 6.72 8.44
CA ALA A 26 21.45 7.63 7.45
C ALA A 26 20.29 8.41 8.10
N ALA A 27 20.61 9.59 8.63
CA ALA A 27 19.65 10.54 9.17
C ALA A 27 18.80 11.07 8.01
N ALA A 28 17.70 10.36 7.72
CA ALA A 28 16.81 10.66 6.62
C ALA A 28 16.30 12.11 6.71
N THR A 29 16.77 12.95 5.78
CA THR A 29 16.51 14.39 5.78
C THR A 29 15.01 14.66 5.70
N ALA A 30 14.52 15.48 6.62
CA ALA A 30 13.10 15.65 6.89
C ALA A 30 12.37 16.59 5.89
N GLY A 31 12.60 16.39 4.59
CA GLY A 31 12.12 17.21 3.47
C GLY A 31 11.24 16.44 2.48
N VAL A 32 10.07 17.01 2.14
CA VAL A 32 9.08 16.43 1.20
C VAL A 32 8.59 15.03 1.65
N GLY A 33 7.66 14.41 0.94
CA GLY A 33 7.10 13.11 1.32
C GLY A 33 7.98 11.94 0.87
N GLN A 34 8.90 11.46 1.71
CA GLN A 34 9.76 10.32 1.40
C GLN A 34 8.95 9.03 1.29
N LYS A 35 9.11 8.29 0.18
CA LYS A 35 8.56 6.94 0.02
C LYS A 35 9.50 5.94 0.69
N CYS A 36 8.96 4.99 1.44
CA CYS A 36 9.76 3.95 2.07
C CYS A 36 10.27 2.93 1.05
N PRO A 37 11.51 2.42 1.21
CA PRO A 37 11.96 1.23 0.50
C PRO A 37 11.17 0.02 1.02
N GLY A 38 10.63 -0.78 0.10
CA GLY A 38 9.79 -1.93 0.45
C GLY A 38 8.30 -1.62 0.64
N THR A 39 7.57 -2.62 1.18
CA THR A 39 6.10 -2.61 1.29
C THR A 39 5.64 -3.32 2.55
N PHE A 40 4.64 -2.76 3.24
CA PHE A 40 4.01 -3.37 4.41
C PHE A 40 2.89 -4.33 3.98
N ARG A 41 2.85 -5.58 4.47
CA ARG A 41 1.78 -6.54 4.13
C ARG A 41 0.71 -6.58 5.23
N VAL A 42 -0.50 -6.15 4.89
CA VAL A 42 -1.71 -6.37 5.68
C VAL A 42 -2.19 -7.80 5.40
N LEU A 43 -2.47 -8.58 6.44
CA LEU A 43 -2.80 -10.01 6.30
C LEU A 43 -4.31 -10.28 6.15
N HIS A 44 -5.15 -9.43 6.74
CA HIS A 44 -6.60 -9.62 6.79
C HIS A 44 -7.35 -8.36 6.30
N ASP A 45 -8.66 -8.49 6.04
CA ASP A 45 -9.49 -7.35 5.62
C ASP A 45 -9.88 -6.49 6.83
N ASP A 46 -8.91 -5.70 7.30
CA ASP A 46 -8.97 -4.92 8.52
C ASP A 46 -9.72 -3.58 8.36
N ARG A 47 -9.93 -2.88 9.48
CA ARG A 47 -10.49 -1.53 9.54
C ARG A 47 -9.71 -0.69 10.54
N ILE A 48 -9.58 0.60 10.28
CA ILE A 48 -8.97 1.58 11.20
C ILE A 48 -9.93 2.76 11.30
N ASP A 49 -10.53 3.01 12.47
CA ASP A 49 -11.47 4.14 12.66
C ASP A 49 -12.55 4.16 11.56
N ASN A 50 -13.22 3.01 11.41
CA ASN A 50 -14.20 2.71 10.36
C ASN A 50 -13.72 2.83 8.89
N MET A 51 -12.47 3.19 8.61
CA MET A 51 -11.88 3.13 7.27
C MET A 51 -11.47 1.69 6.94
N PRO A 52 -11.96 1.09 5.84
CA PRO A 52 -11.53 -0.25 5.44
C PRO A 52 -10.07 -0.22 4.94
N VAL A 53 -9.30 -1.23 5.35
CA VAL A 53 -7.92 -1.48 4.92
C VAL A 53 -7.81 -2.96 4.51
N PRO A 54 -8.17 -3.31 3.26
CA PRO A 54 -8.15 -4.69 2.80
C PRO A 54 -6.76 -5.35 2.87
N ALA A 55 -6.72 -6.67 3.03
CA ALA A 55 -5.51 -7.47 3.00
C ALA A 55 -4.69 -7.15 1.75
N GLY A 56 -3.35 -7.19 1.82
CA GLY A 56 -2.42 -6.96 0.72
C GLY A 56 -1.24 -6.06 1.06
N ASN A 57 -0.36 -5.78 0.08
CA ASN A 57 0.83 -4.97 0.33
C ASN A 57 0.54 -3.47 0.20
N TYR A 58 1.23 -2.62 0.96
CA TYR A 58 1.08 -1.17 1.00
C TYR A 58 2.45 -0.49 0.95
N ALA A 59 2.61 0.46 0.03
CA ALA A 59 3.71 1.42 0.09
C ALA A 59 3.37 2.51 1.13
N ILE A 60 4.35 2.81 1.98
CA ILE A 60 4.26 3.89 2.96
C ILE A 60 4.98 5.12 2.40
N THR A 61 4.43 6.32 2.61
CA THR A 61 5.14 7.58 2.39
C THR A 61 5.11 8.38 3.69
N VAL A 62 6.27 8.73 4.22
CA VAL A 62 6.47 9.42 5.49
C VAL A 62 6.73 10.92 5.29
N LYS A 63 6.54 11.70 6.34
CA LYS A 63 6.96 13.10 6.46
C LYS A 63 7.44 13.32 7.91
N ARG A 64 8.69 13.76 8.05
CA ARG A 64 9.35 14.05 9.34
C ARG A 64 9.41 12.85 10.31
N MET A 65 9.41 11.62 9.80
CA MET A 65 9.57 10.39 10.60
C MET A 65 10.23 9.28 9.77
N SER A 66 10.79 8.27 10.44
CA SER A 66 11.42 7.12 9.79
C SER A 66 10.39 6.13 9.23
N CYS A 67 10.84 5.30 8.28
CA CYS A 67 10.03 4.24 7.68
C CYS A 67 9.72 3.05 8.61
N PRO A 68 10.66 2.58 9.47
CA PRO A 68 10.34 1.61 10.52
C PRO A 68 9.23 2.12 11.44
N SER A 69 9.38 3.32 12.01
CA SER A 69 8.37 3.88 12.93
C SER A 69 7.00 4.04 12.28
N ALA A 70 6.92 4.45 11.01
CA ALA A 70 5.65 4.52 10.30
C ALA A 70 5.02 3.14 10.03
N SER A 71 5.83 2.10 9.88
CA SER A 71 5.38 0.71 9.73
C SER A 71 4.85 0.17 11.06
N ASP A 72 5.52 0.49 12.17
CA ASP A 72 5.08 0.14 13.53
C ASP A 72 3.76 0.81 13.90
N TYR A 73 3.62 2.11 13.65
CA TYR A 73 2.34 2.81 13.83
C TYR A 73 1.24 2.21 12.95
N PHE A 74 1.53 1.87 11.68
CA PHE A 74 0.52 1.26 10.82
C PHE A 74 0.06 -0.11 11.36
N ARG A 75 0.99 -0.95 11.83
CA ARG A 75 0.70 -2.22 12.52
C ARG A 75 -0.15 -2.02 13.76
N GLN A 76 0.19 -1.05 14.62
CA GLN A 76 -0.60 -0.71 15.82
C GLN A 76 -2.01 -0.23 15.46
N PHE A 77 -2.17 0.57 14.42
CA PHE A 77 -3.48 1.12 14.02
C PHE A 77 -4.40 0.04 13.44
N LEU A 78 -3.85 -0.95 12.73
CA LEU A 78 -4.59 -2.15 12.29
C LEU A 78 -5.09 -2.95 13.49
N ALA A 79 -4.20 -3.26 14.44
CA ALA A 79 -4.54 -4.00 15.65
C ALA A 79 -5.55 -3.25 16.57
N ALA A 80 -5.54 -1.92 16.57
CA ALA A 80 -6.46 -1.12 17.36
C ALA A 80 -7.92 -1.18 16.87
N ALA A 81 -8.14 -1.49 15.59
CA ALA A 81 -9.41 -1.71 14.88
C ALA A 81 -10.55 -0.68 15.10
N GLN A 82 -11.09 -0.64 16.32
CA GLN A 82 -12.22 0.20 16.76
C GLN A 82 -11.85 1.15 17.92
N ASN A 83 -10.78 0.90 18.67
CA ASN A 83 -10.37 1.67 19.87
C ASN A 83 -9.74 3.04 19.55
N GLY A 84 -9.98 3.57 18.34
CA GLY A 84 -9.43 4.83 17.86
C GLY A 84 -7.93 4.79 17.52
N LEU A 85 -7.39 5.96 17.19
CA LEU A 85 -5.95 6.14 17.01
C LEU A 85 -5.28 6.57 18.33
N PRO A 86 -4.01 6.20 18.58
CA PRO A 86 -3.25 6.68 19.74
C PRO A 86 -3.23 8.21 19.87
N LYS A 87 -3.18 8.69 21.11
CA LYS A 87 -3.38 10.10 21.49
C LYS A 87 -2.54 11.07 20.63
N GLY A 88 -3.22 11.98 19.93
CA GLY A 88 -2.59 13.02 19.08
C GLY A 88 -2.50 12.68 17.59
N TRP A 89 -2.77 11.43 17.19
CA TRP A 89 -2.94 11.03 15.79
C TRP A 89 -4.35 11.35 15.26
N LYS A 90 -4.43 11.76 13.98
CA LYS A 90 -5.69 11.98 13.26
C LYS A 90 -5.66 11.32 11.89
N LEU A 91 -6.73 10.58 11.57
CA LEU A 91 -6.96 9.98 10.26
C LEU A 91 -7.60 10.97 9.28
N PHE A 92 -7.05 11.03 8.07
CA PHE A 92 -7.62 11.72 6.92
C PHE A 92 -8.06 10.66 5.90
N ARG A 93 -9.24 10.06 6.13
CA ARG A 93 -9.75 8.86 5.43
C ARG A 93 -9.61 8.94 3.90
N GLY A 94 -10.08 10.02 3.29
CA GLY A 94 -10.00 10.23 1.83
C GLY A 94 -8.58 10.37 1.23
N ARG A 95 -7.54 10.45 2.07
CA ARG A 95 -6.12 10.45 1.65
C ARG A 95 -5.31 9.29 2.24
N MET A 96 -5.95 8.36 2.95
CA MET A 96 -5.33 7.27 3.74
C MET A 96 -4.08 7.74 4.50
N LYS A 97 -4.20 8.90 5.14
CA LYS A 97 -3.09 9.63 5.77
C LYS A 97 -3.34 9.78 7.26
N PHE A 98 -2.30 9.50 8.03
CA PHE A 98 -2.23 9.67 9.48
C PHE A 98 -1.31 10.86 9.76
N LYS A 99 -1.73 11.80 10.61
CA LYS A 99 -0.90 12.93 11.07
C LYS A 99 -0.92 12.99 12.59
N ASN A 100 0.23 13.03 13.23
CA ASN A 100 0.33 13.47 14.61
C ASN A 100 0.55 14.99 14.62
N ARG A 101 -0.38 15.75 15.24
CA ARG A 101 -0.23 17.22 15.29
C ARG A 101 0.84 17.66 16.28
N LYS A 102 1.00 16.98 17.41
CA LYS A 102 1.95 17.35 18.49
C LYS A 102 3.39 17.14 18.05
N GLN A 103 3.68 15.98 17.46
CA GLN A 103 5.01 15.63 16.95
C GLN A 103 5.29 16.19 15.55
N ASN A 104 4.30 16.80 14.88
CA ASN A 104 4.39 17.32 13.51
C ASN A 104 4.80 16.27 12.44
N VAL A 105 4.62 14.98 12.74
CA VAL A 105 4.91 13.87 11.85
C VAL A 105 3.66 13.40 11.10
N ALA A 106 3.86 12.74 9.97
CA ALA A 106 2.77 12.09 9.25
C ALA A 106 3.27 10.92 8.40
N PHE A 107 2.39 9.96 8.14
CA PHE A 107 2.57 9.00 7.06
C PHE A 107 1.26 8.79 6.30
N ARG A 108 1.37 8.32 5.06
CA ARG A 108 0.23 7.82 4.28
C ARG A 108 0.52 6.40 3.80
N ILE A 109 -0.53 5.63 3.61
CA ILE A 109 -0.47 4.28 3.05
C ILE A 109 -1.11 4.27 1.66
N LYS A 110 -0.58 3.44 0.76
CA LYS A 110 -1.08 3.25 -0.60
C LYS A 110 -0.91 1.79 -1.02
N ARG A 111 -1.99 1.04 -1.27
CA ARG A 111 -1.91 -0.40 -1.60
C ARG A 111 -1.12 -0.60 -2.90
N VAL A 112 -0.16 -1.52 -2.90
CA VAL A 112 0.73 -1.90 -4.02
C VAL A 112 0.64 -3.42 -4.25
N GLY A 113 0.66 -3.88 -5.50
CA GLY A 113 0.32 -5.27 -5.82
C GLY A 113 -1.19 -5.54 -5.57
N GLY A 114 -2.01 -5.43 -6.62
CA GLY A 114 -3.43 -5.09 -6.48
C GLY A 114 -3.58 -3.59 -6.13
N GLY A 115 -3.01 -2.74 -6.99
CA GLY A 115 -2.77 -1.32 -6.72
C GLY A 115 -3.97 -0.49 -6.26
N GLY A 116 -3.96 -0.09 -4.99
CA GLY A 116 -4.79 0.99 -4.47
C GLY A 116 -4.20 2.34 -4.83
N GLY A 117 -4.31 2.74 -6.10
CA GLY A 117 -4.13 4.13 -6.51
C GLY A 117 -3.51 4.36 -7.88
N GLY A 118 -4.28 4.09 -8.93
CA GLY A 118 -4.48 5.12 -9.95
C GLY A 118 -5.60 6.06 -9.48
N GLY A 119 -5.64 7.29 -9.99
CA GLY A 119 -6.82 8.14 -9.84
C GLY A 119 -8.06 7.50 -10.48
N ALA A 120 -9.24 8.09 -10.27
CA ALA A 120 -10.48 7.63 -10.88
C ALA A 120 -10.42 7.71 -12.42
N MET A 121 -9.99 6.63 -13.06
CA MET A 121 -9.68 6.58 -14.49
C MET A 121 -10.90 6.14 -15.31
N THR A 122 -10.87 6.44 -16.60
CA THR A 122 -11.80 5.92 -17.60
C THR A 122 -10.97 5.28 -18.71
N GLY A 123 -11.15 3.99 -18.99
CA GLY A 123 -10.29 3.27 -19.93
C GLY A 123 -10.24 1.76 -19.73
N ARG A 124 -9.24 1.13 -20.35
CA ARG A 124 -8.86 -0.28 -20.14
C ARG A 124 -8.03 -0.41 -18.87
N CYS A 125 -8.25 -1.48 -18.13
CA CYS A 125 -7.36 -1.87 -17.05
C CYS A 125 -6.11 -2.57 -17.57
N PRO A 126 -4.93 -2.31 -16.98
CA PRO A 126 -3.76 -3.13 -17.25
C PRO A 126 -3.98 -4.53 -16.66
N GLY A 127 -3.78 -5.57 -17.48
CA GLY A 127 -3.97 -6.98 -17.09
C GLY A 127 -5.39 -7.54 -17.33
N THR A 128 -5.61 -8.73 -16.77
CA THR A 128 -6.86 -9.50 -16.84
C THR A 128 -7.24 -10.03 -15.46
N PHE A 129 -8.54 -10.16 -15.21
CA PHE A 129 -9.11 -10.88 -14.08
C PHE A 129 -9.31 -12.35 -14.48
N GLN A 130 -8.97 -13.30 -13.62
CA GLN A 130 -9.27 -14.73 -13.84
C GLN A 130 -10.56 -15.09 -13.09
N VAL A 131 -11.54 -15.63 -13.82
CA VAL A 131 -12.68 -16.35 -13.26
C VAL A 131 -12.29 -17.84 -13.24
N LEU A 132 -12.51 -18.52 -12.11
CA LEU A 132 -12.02 -19.88 -11.88
C LEU A 132 -13.07 -20.97 -12.17
N HIS A 133 -14.35 -20.61 -12.09
CA HIS A 133 -15.49 -21.54 -12.23
C HIS A 133 -16.54 -20.92 -13.17
N ASP A 134 -17.50 -21.72 -13.64
CA ASP A 134 -18.61 -21.23 -14.46
C ASP A 134 -19.67 -20.53 -13.59
N ASP A 135 -19.37 -19.29 -13.25
CA ASP A 135 -20.15 -18.45 -12.35
C ASP A 135 -21.35 -17.76 -13.05
N ARG A 136 -22.23 -17.18 -12.24
CA ARG A 136 -23.32 -16.30 -12.70
C ARG A 136 -23.34 -15.01 -11.86
N ILE A 137 -24.01 -13.99 -12.38
CA ILE A 137 -24.39 -12.78 -11.62
C ILE A 137 -25.75 -12.28 -12.12
N ASP A 138 -26.78 -12.25 -11.27
CA ASP A 138 -28.17 -11.86 -11.63
C ASP A 138 -28.68 -12.59 -12.89
N ASN A 139 -28.41 -13.89 -13.08
CA ASN A 139 -28.67 -14.62 -14.34
C ASN A 139 -27.95 -14.04 -15.58
N LEU A 140 -26.72 -13.53 -15.43
CA LEU A 140 -25.75 -13.35 -16.51
C LEU A 140 -24.70 -14.46 -16.39
N PRO A 141 -24.56 -15.35 -17.39
CA PRO A 141 -23.48 -16.34 -17.40
C PRO A 141 -22.10 -15.67 -17.47
N VAL A 142 -21.20 -16.06 -16.57
CA VAL A 142 -19.80 -15.65 -16.54
C VAL A 142 -18.93 -16.92 -16.49
N PRO A 143 -18.71 -17.57 -17.66
CA PRO A 143 -17.88 -18.77 -17.73
C PRO A 143 -16.48 -18.58 -17.16
N ALA A 144 -15.85 -19.67 -16.75
CA ALA A 144 -14.45 -19.70 -16.35
C ALA A 144 -13.55 -19.14 -17.47
N GLY A 145 -12.47 -18.46 -17.09
CA GLY A 145 -11.52 -17.88 -18.05
C GLY A 145 -11.07 -16.47 -17.72
N ARG A 146 -10.38 -15.84 -18.68
CA ARG A 146 -9.76 -14.52 -18.49
C ARG A 146 -10.70 -13.41 -18.95
N TYR A 147 -10.80 -12.35 -18.16
CA TYR A 147 -11.65 -11.20 -18.42
C TYR A 147 -10.84 -9.90 -18.40
N ARG A 148 -11.01 -9.09 -19.44
CA ARG A 148 -10.50 -7.73 -19.50
C ARG A 148 -11.55 -6.77 -18.93
N ILE A 149 -11.16 -6.01 -17.90
CA ILE A 149 -12.01 -5.00 -17.27
C ILE A 149 -11.79 -3.64 -17.97
N LYS A 150 -12.88 -2.91 -18.25
CA LYS A 150 -12.87 -1.50 -18.65
C LYS A 150 -13.66 -0.68 -17.63
N VAL A 151 -13.09 0.42 -17.14
CA VAL A 151 -13.66 1.28 -16.09
C VAL A 151 -14.11 2.63 -16.62
N LYS A 152 -15.04 3.27 -15.89
CA LYS A 152 -15.41 4.68 -16.00
C LYS A 152 -15.40 5.29 -14.60
N ARG A 153 -14.59 6.35 -14.40
CA ARG A 153 -14.45 7.12 -13.16
C ARG A 153 -14.22 6.27 -11.90
N MET A 154 -13.43 5.20 -12.00
CA MET A 154 -13.03 4.38 -10.85
C MET A 154 -11.64 3.75 -11.06
N ALA A 155 -11.04 3.23 -9.99
CA ALA A 155 -9.83 2.41 -10.10
C ALA A 155 -10.16 1.00 -10.60
N CYS A 156 -9.26 0.44 -11.40
CA CYS A 156 -9.36 -0.92 -11.94
C CYS A 156 -9.44 -2.02 -10.87
N GLN A 157 -8.81 -1.77 -9.74
CA GLN A 157 -8.73 -2.67 -8.60
C GLN A 157 -10.02 -2.65 -7.79
N SER A 158 -10.68 -1.48 -7.68
CA SER A 158 -12.05 -1.40 -7.17
C SER A 158 -13.01 -2.18 -8.08
N ALA A 159 -12.88 -2.04 -9.41
CA ALA A 159 -13.69 -2.81 -10.36
C ALA A 159 -13.48 -4.32 -10.24
N ALA A 160 -12.23 -4.78 -10.11
CA ALA A 160 -11.90 -6.19 -9.88
C ALA A 160 -12.45 -6.69 -8.53
N GLY A 161 -12.36 -5.89 -7.46
CA GLY A 161 -12.93 -6.23 -6.16
C GLY A 161 -14.45 -6.38 -6.19
N TYR A 162 -15.16 -5.42 -6.80
CA TYR A 162 -16.60 -5.54 -7.01
C TYR A 162 -16.96 -6.73 -7.90
N PHE A 163 -16.20 -7.00 -8.96
CA PHE A 163 -16.46 -8.16 -9.81
C PHE A 163 -16.30 -9.48 -9.04
N LYS A 164 -15.23 -9.65 -8.26
CA LYS A 164 -15.04 -10.80 -7.36
C LYS A 164 -16.22 -10.93 -6.38
N GLN A 165 -16.64 -9.82 -5.77
CA GLN A 165 -17.76 -9.81 -4.82
C GLN A 165 -19.08 -10.25 -5.47
N PHE A 166 -19.35 -9.82 -6.70
CA PHE A 166 -20.60 -10.14 -7.39
C PHE A 166 -20.65 -11.60 -7.85
N LEU A 167 -19.52 -12.17 -8.27
CA LEU A 167 -19.40 -13.60 -8.57
C LEU A 167 -19.68 -14.44 -7.31
N ALA A 168 -19.00 -14.12 -6.21
CA ALA A 168 -19.14 -14.83 -4.93
C ALA A 168 -20.54 -14.72 -4.28
N ALA A 169 -21.41 -13.85 -4.79
CA ALA A 169 -22.77 -13.64 -4.29
C ALA A 169 -23.87 -14.01 -5.31
N ASP A 170 -23.52 -14.37 -6.56
CA ASP A 170 -24.43 -14.47 -7.72
C ASP A 170 -25.34 -13.23 -7.93
N THR A 171 -25.00 -12.08 -7.34
CA THR A 171 -25.79 -10.85 -7.47
C THR A 171 -24.95 -9.59 -7.37
N VAL A 172 -25.42 -8.50 -7.98
CA VAL A 172 -24.81 -7.19 -7.79
C VAL A 172 -25.16 -6.61 -6.42
N ALA A 173 -24.17 -6.04 -5.73
CA ALA A 173 -24.40 -5.43 -4.41
C ALA A 173 -25.43 -4.28 -4.45
N LYS A 174 -26.11 -4.05 -3.31
CA LYS A 174 -27.11 -2.99 -3.13
C LYS A 174 -26.59 -1.64 -3.62
N GLY A 175 -27.37 -0.98 -4.49
CA GLY A 175 -26.98 0.29 -5.11
C GLY A 175 -26.22 0.16 -6.43
N TRP A 176 -26.00 -1.05 -6.96
CA TRP A 176 -25.55 -1.28 -8.34
C TRP A 176 -26.73 -1.62 -9.28
N LYS A 177 -26.43 -1.65 -10.58
CA LYS A 177 -27.31 -2.16 -11.65
C LYS A 177 -26.44 -2.85 -12.70
N LEU A 178 -26.74 -4.12 -12.97
CA LEU A 178 -26.23 -4.83 -14.14
C LEU A 178 -27.01 -4.40 -15.40
N ILE A 179 -26.28 -4.15 -16.48
CA ILE A 179 -26.81 -3.93 -17.83
C ILE A 179 -26.33 -5.12 -18.66
N LYS A 180 -27.12 -6.21 -18.65
CA LYS A 180 -26.72 -7.53 -19.18
C LYS A 180 -26.16 -7.49 -20.61
N PRO A 181 -26.80 -6.86 -21.62
CA PRO A 181 -26.30 -6.88 -23.00
C PRO A 181 -24.94 -6.20 -23.17
N LYS A 182 -24.56 -5.31 -22.24
CA LYS A 182 -23.29 -4.57 -22.27
C LYS A 182 -22.27 -5.12 -21.26
N ARG A 183 -22.59 -6.23 -20.58
CA ARG A 183 -21.83 -6.84 -19.45
C ARG A 183 -21.25 -5.77 -18.50
N LYS A 184 -22.10 -4.79 -18.17
CA LYS A 184 -21.71 -3.52 -17.53
C LYS A 184 -22.41 -3.32 -16.19
N PHE A 185 -21.61 -3.08 -15.17
CA PHE A 185 -22.01 -2.80 -13.80
C PHE A 185 -21.93 -1.29 -13.56
N LYS A 186 -23.07 -0.64 -13.35
CA LYS A 186 -23.15 0.80 -13.07
C LYS A 186 -23.57 1.00 -11.61
N ASN A 187 -22.86 1.86 -10.87
CA ASN A 187 -23.34 2.29 -9.56
C ASN A 187 -24.49 3.30 -9.74
N ARG A 188 -25.53 3.21 -8.92
CA ARG A 188 -26.72 4.07 -9.02
C ARG A 188 -26.49 5.47 -8.45
N LYS A 189 -25.66 5.61 -7.41
CA LYS A 189 -25.39 6.88 -6.72
C LYS A 189 -24.15 7.60 -7.27
N GLY A 190 -23.09 6.85 -7.58
CA GLY A 190 -21.88 7.38 -8.21
C GLY A 190 -21.93 7.30 -9.73
N ASN A 191 -21.47 8.35 -10.43
CA ASN A 191 -21.30 8.34 -11.91
C ASN A 191 -20.07 7.50 -12.34
N PHE A 192 -19.95 6.29 -11.80
CA PHE A 192 -18.89 5.34 -12.06
C PHE A 192 -19.44 3.96 -12.44
N ALA A 193 -18.68 3.23 -13.25
CA ALA A 193 -19.08 1.92 -13.76
C ALA A 193 -17.85 1.11 -14.17
N PHE A 194 -18.03 -0.20 -14.31
CA PHE A 194 -17.10 -1.05 -15.06
C PHE A 194 -17.86 -1.99 -16.01
N ARG A 195 -17.15 -2.53 -17.00
CA ARG A 195 -17.64 -3.63 -17.85
C ARG A 195 -16.58 -4.69 -17.97
N ILE A 196 -17.02 -5.93 -18.11
CA ILE A 196 -16.17 -7.10 -18.34
C ILE A 196 -16.30 -7.53 -19.81
N LYS A 197 -15.22 -8.04 -20.39
CA LYS A 197 -15.22 -8.80 -21.65
C LYS A 197 -14.28 -9.99 -21.48
N GLN A 198 -14.74 -11.19 -21.78
CA GLN A 198 -13.89 -12.38 -21.86
C GLN A 198 -12.80 -12.19 -22.94
N VAL A 199 -11.63 -12.74 -22.71
CA VAL A 199 -10.45 -12.72 -23.59
C VAL A 199 -9.75 -14.07 -23.49
N GLY A 200 -9.41 -14.67 -24.64
CA GLY A 200 -9.52 -16.12 -24.78
C GLY A 200 -10.92 -16.35 -25.32
#